data_AF-A0A3C0QE47-F1
#
_entry.id   AF-A0A3C0QE47-F1
#
_cell.length_a   1.000
_cell.length_b   1.000
_cell.length_c   1.000
_cell.angle_alpha   90.00
_cell.angle_beta   90.00
_cell.angle_gamma   90.00
#
_symmetry.space_group_name_H-M   'P 1'
#
loop_
_entity.id
_entity.type
_entity.pdbx_description
1 polymer ?
#
loop_
_entity_poly.entity_id
_entity_poly.type
_entity_poly.pdbx_seq_one_letter_code
_entity_poly.pdbx_strand_id
1 'polypeptide(L)'
;IDVDIVVAGGLLHDLGKLGSYRMGSIPEMTLEGAVLDHIAIGYSKFMELAEKSGLSNSLKLQIAHILLSHHGQREFGSPVVPATPEAMVVSSADELDFRVFCWKDSVKDLTEDQPISQWHPATGRRFWNR
;
A
#
# COMPACT_ATOMS: atom_id res chain seq x y z
N ILE A 1 -10.02 17.02 5.59
CA ILE A 1 -9.57 15.64 5.83
C ILE A 1 -10.71 14.95 6.55
N ASP A 2 -11.41 14.10 5.82
CA ASP A 2 -12.39 13.18 6.40
C ASP A 2 -11.64 11.95 6.95
N VAL A 3 -11.70 11.77 8.28
CA VAL A 3 -10.97 10.70 8.96
C VAL A 3 -11.54 9.33 8.63
N ASP A 4 -12.85 9.22 8.43
CA ASP A 4 -13.51 7.95 8.14
C ASP A 4 -13.08 7.43 6.76
N ILE A 5 -12.93 8.34 5.79
CA ILE A 5 -12.40 7.99 4.46
C ILE A 5 -10.93 7.59 4.53
N VAL A 6 -10.11 8.28 5.33
CA VAL A 6 -8.70 7.89 5.51
C VAL A 6 -8.59 6.50 6.14
N VAL A 7 -9.37 6.23 7.19
CA VAL A 7 -9.36 4.93 7.87
C VAL A 7 -9.86 3.83 6.94
N ALA A 8 -10.98 4.03 6.24
CA ALA A 8 -11.50 3.07 5.29
C ALA A 8 -10.51 2.82 4.14
N GLY A 9 -9.95 3.88 3.57
CA GLY A 9 -8.93 3.80 2.53
C GLY A 9 -7.67 3.08 3.00
N GLY A 10 -7.17 3.39 4.19
CA GLY A 10 -6.01 2.73 4.79
C GLY A 10 -6.24 1.23 5.05
N LEU A 11 -7.44 0.82 5.45
CA LEU A 11 -7.77 -0.60 5.61
C LEU A 11 -7.95 -1.34 4.27
N LEU A 12 -8.37 -0.64 3.22
CA LEU A 12 -8.79 -1.25 1.96
C LEU A 12 -7.80 -1.07 0.80
N HIS A 13 -6.79 -0.20 0.90
CA HIS A 13 -5.90 0.15 -0.21
C HIS A 13 -5.28 -1.09 -0.88
N ASP A 14 -4.95 -2.10 -0.07
CA ASP A 14 -4.31 -3.35 -0.47
C ASP A 14 -5.26 -4.55 -0.57
N LEU A 15 -6.59 -4.32 -0.62
CA LEU A 15 -7.63 -5.36 -0.65
C LEU A 15 -7.36 -6.47 -1.69
N GLY A 16 -6.76 -6.12 -2.82
CA GLY A 16 -6.46 -7.07 -3.89
C GLY A 16 -5.43 -8.13 -3.53
N LYS A 17 -4.59 -7.93 -2.50
CA LYS A 17 -3.62 -8.94 -2.05
C LYS A 17 -4.30 -10.26 -1.65
N LEU A 18 -5.57 -10.22 -1.23
CA LEU A 18 -6.38 -11.40 -0.94
C LEU A 18 -6.63 -12.28 -2.18
N GLY A 19 -6.66 -11.69 -3.37
CA GLY A 19 -6.79 -12.41 -4.64
C GLY A 19 -5.44 -12.66 -5.32
N SER A 20 -4.42 -11.87 -5.00
CA SER A 20 -3.08 -11.99 -5.60
C SER A 20 -2.22 -13.11 -5.01
N TYR A 21 -2.54 -13.57 -3.80
CA TYR A 21 -1.75 -14.56 -3.09
C TYR A 21 -2.59 -15.68 -2.50
N ARG A 22 -2.08 -16.92 -2.57
CA ARG A 22 -2.56 -18.06 -1.78
C ARG A 22 -1.70 -18.18 -0.53
N MET A 23 -2.35 -18.10 0.62
CA MET A 23 -1.67 -18.23 1.90
C MET A 23 -1.43 -19.70 2.22
N GLY A 24 -0.16 -20.03 2.47
CA GLY A 24 0.33 -21.32 2.96
C GLY A 24 1.55 -21.08 3.86
N SER A 25 2.36 -22.12 4.12
CA SER A 25 3.63 -21.95 4.86
C SER A 25 4.57 -20.96 4.17
N ILE A 26 4.48 -20.88 2.85
CA ILE A 26 5.13 -19.88 2.01
C ILE A 26 4.00 -19.28 1.16
N PRO A 27 3.82 -17.94 1.14
CA PRO A 27 2.87 -17.30 0.26
C PRO A 27 3.21 -17.57 -1.21
N GLU A 28 2.22 -18.01 -1.98
CA GLU A 28 2.35 -18.27 -3.42
C GLU A 28 1.53 -17.26 -4.21
N MET A 29 2.10 -16.69 -5.26
CA MET A 29 1.38 -15.76 -6.15
C MET A 29 0.38 -16.53 -7.02
N THR A 30 -0.85 -16.01 -7.16
CA THR A 30 -1.86 -16.56 -8.07
C THR A 30 -1.58 -16.15 -9.52
N LEU A 31 -2.22 -16.83 -10.48
CA LEU A 31 -2.15 -16.41 -11.88
C LEU A 31 -2.71 -14.99 -12.04
N GLU A 32 -3.86 -14.72 -11.42
CA GLU A 32 -4.51 -13.41 -11.43
C GLU A 32 -3.60 -12.36 -10.81
N GLY A 33 -2.99 -12.62 -9.66
CA GLY A 33 -2.03 -11.72 -9.03
C GLY A 33 -0.85 -11.39 -9.93
N ALA A 34 -0.32 -12.39 -10.63
CA ALA A 34 0.82 -12.23 -11.52
C ALA A 34 0.52 -11.42 -12.78
N VAL A 35 -0.71 -11.47 -13.30
CA VAL A 35 -1.07 -10.88 -14.61
C VAL A 35 -1.95 -9.63 -14.52
N LEU A 36 -2.70 -9.45 -13.42
CA LEU A 36 -3.60 -8.31 -13.22
C LEU A 36 -3.10 -7.32 -12.17
N ASP A 37 -2.18 -7.72 -11.29
CA ASP A 37 -1.72 -6.95 -10.13
C ASP A 37 -2.82 -6.72 -9.05
N HIS A 38 -2.40 -6.51 -7.79
CA HIS A 38 -3.34 -6.36 -6.67
C HIS A 38 -4.18 -5.09 -6.79
N ILE A 39 -3.71 -4.02 -7.42
CA ILE A 39 -4.49 -2.78 -7.55
C ILE A 39 -5.76 -3.02 -8.35
N ALA A 40 -5.65 -3.67 -9.52
CA ALA A 40 -6.80 -3.92 -10.39
C ALA A 40 -7.78 -4.90 -9.75
N ILE A 41 -7.25 -5.97 -9.12
CA ILE A 41 -8.05 -6.96 -8.39
C ILE A 41 -8.81 -6.28 -7.23
N GLY A 42 -8.10 -5.46 -6.45
CA GLY A 42 -8.65 -4.73 -5.30
C GLY A 42 -9.75 -3.75 -5.71
N TYR A 43 -9.52 -2.96 -6.75
CA TYR A 43 -10.53 -2.04 -7.30
C TYR A 43 -11.79 -2.80 -7.73
N SER A 44 -11.64 -3.85 -8.55
CA SER A 44 -12.77 -4.65 -9.02
C SER A 44 -13.57 -5.24 -7.85
N LYS A 45 -12.88 -5.81 -6.86
CA LYS A 45 -13.52 -6.39 -5.68
C LYS A 45 -14.23 -5.35 -4.82
N PHE A 46 -13.60 -4.19 -4.61
CA PHE A 46 -14.19 -3.09 -3.86
C PHE A 46 -15.46 -2.57 -4.52
N MET A 47 -15.45 -2.36 -5.85
CA MET A 47 -16.63 -1.87 -6.58
C MET A 47 -17.83 -2.81 -6.44
N GLU A 48 -17.61 -4.12 -6.52
CA GLU A 48 -18.63 -5.15 -6.28
C GLU A 48 -19.23 -5.05 -4.86
N LEU A 49 -18.37 -4.94 -3.84
CA LEU A 49 -18.78 -4.88 -2.44
C LEU A 49 -19.48 -3.56 -2.09
N ALA A 50 -18.99 -2.44 -2.61
CA ALA A 50 -19.54 -1.11 -2.41
C ALA A 50 -20.97 -1.01 -2.97
N GLU A 51 -21.20 -1.61 -4.15
CA GLU A 51 -22.53 -1.68 -4.75
C GLU A 51 -23.49 -2.52 -3.90
N LYS A 52 -23.06 -3.73 -3.50
CA LYS A 52 -23.87 -4.63 -2.64
C LYS A 52 -24.21 -4.01 -1.28
N SER A 53 -23.34 -3.16 -0.76
CA SER A 53 -23.52 -2.50 0.53
C SER A 53 -24.29 -1.18 0.42
N GLY A 54 -24.70 -0.76 -0.78
CA GLY A 54 -25.48 0.46 -1.00
C GLY A 54 -24.70 1.75 -0.71
N LEU A 55 -23.37 1.75 -0.89
CA LEU A 55 -22.58 2.97 -0.71
C LEU A 55 -23.01 4.04 -1.71
N SER A 56 -23.03 5.29 -1.26
CA SER A 56 -23.25 6.42 -2.18
C SER A 56 -22.16 6.43 -3.26
N ASN A 57 -22.52 6.90 -4.46
CA ASN A 57 -21.55 7.02 -5.56
C ASN A 57 -20.35 7.88 -5.19
N SER A 58 -20.55 8.92 -4.38
CA SER A 58 -19.47 9.79 -3.90
C SER A 58 -18.49 9.04 -2.99
N LEU A 59 -18.99 8.23 -2.05
CA LEU A 59 -18.12 7.49 -1.13
C LEU A 59 -17.38 6.36 -1.86
N LYS A 60 -18.10 5.64 -2.73
CA LYS A 60 -17.53 4.62 -3.62
C LYS A 60 -16.37 5.18 -4.44
N LEU A 61 -16.54 6.34 -5.08
CA LEU A 61 -15.50 6.94 -5.91
C LEU A 61 -14.28 7.39 -5.10
N GLN A 62 -14.48 7.97 -3.91
CA GLN A 62 -13.38 8.43 -3.06
C GLN A 62 -12.50 7.28 -2.58
N ILE A 63 -13.10 6.19 -2.09
CA ILE A 63 -12.33 5.02 -1.64
C ILE A 63 -11.67 4.33 -2.84
N ALA A 64 -12.38 4.16 -3.95
CA ALA A 64 -11.80 3.61 -5.18
C ALA A 64 -10.59 4.41 -5.67
N HIS A 65 -10.62 5.75 -5.57
CA HIS A 65 -9.48 6.60 -5.91
C HIS A 65 -8.28 6.34 -5.01
N ILE A 66 -8.49 6.10 -3.70
CA ILE A 66 -7.42 5.72 -2.78
C ILE A 66 -6.78 4.39 -3.23
N LEU A 67 -7.60 3.36 -3.50
CA LEU A 67 -7.10 2.06 -3.96
C LEU A 67 -6.28 2.20 -5.26
N LEU A 68 -6.73 3.01 -6.21
CA LEU A 68 -6.04 3.18 -7.50
C LEU A 68 -4.80 4.09 -7.45
N SER A 69 -4.56 4.80 -6.35
CA SER A 69 -3.49 5.79 -6.26
C SER A 69 -2.52 5.61 -5.10
N HIS A 70 -2.69 4.56 -4.28
CA HIS A 70 -1.96 4.44 -3.03
C HIS A 70 -0.43 4.31 -3.19
N HIS A 71 0.11 3.73 -4.27
CA HIS A 71 1.56 3.79 -4.53
C HIS A 71 2.06 5.20 -4.89
N GLY A 72 1.19 6.20 -4.99
CA GLY A 72 1.54 7.62 -5.07
C GLY A 72 1.98 8.12 -6.44
N GLN A 73 2.78 7.35 -7.17
CA GLN A 73 3.35 7.71 -8.47
C GLN A 73 3.14 6.61 -9.51
N ARG A 74 3.08 6.99 -10.79
CA ARG A 74 2.90 6.02 -11.88
C ARG A 74 4.11 5.11 -12.05
N GLU A 75 5.28 5.65 -11.76
CA GLU A 75 6.57 4.97 -11.74
C GLU A 75 6.63 3.87 -10.67
N PHE A 76 5.80 3.97 -9.63
CA PHE A 76 5.64 2.95 -8.59
C PHE A 76 4.45 2.01 -8.88
N GLY A 77 3.87 2.07 -10.09
CA GLY A 77 2.80 1.18 -10.51
C GLY A 77 1.38 1.66 -10.21
N SER A 78 1.18 2.86 -9.65
CA SER A 78 -0.19 3.40 -9.51
C SER A 78 -0.81 3.76 -10.86
N PRO A 79 -2.04 3.31 -11.17
CA PRO A 79 -2.80 3.75 -12.35
C PRO A 79 -3.00 5.28 -12.43
N VAL A 80 -3.27 5.91 -11.28
CA VAL A 80 -3.47 7.37 -11.16
C VAL A 80 -2.76 7.90 -9.91
N VAL A 81 -2.52 9.21 -9.85
CA VAL A 81 -1.86 9.84 -8.68
C VAL A 81 -2.89 10.30 -7.64
N PRO A 82 -2.54 10.37 -6.35
CA PRO A 82 -3.43 10.89 -5.31
C PRO A 82 -3.91 12.30 -5.66
N ALA A 83 -5.22 12.51 -5.61
CA ALA A 83 -5.86 13.75 -6.06
C ALA A 83 -6.81 14.34 -5.00
N THR A 84 -6.96 13.66 -3.87
CA THR A 84 -7.71 14.14 -2.70
C THR A 84 -6.77 14.17 -1.50
N PRO A 85 -7.02 15.05 -0.50
CA PRO A 85 -6.25 15.06 0.74
C PRO A 85 -6.18 13.68 1.42
N GLU A 86 -7.28 12.94 1.41
CA GLU A 86 -7.39 11.61 2.01
C GLU A 86 -6.52 10.59 1.27
N ALA A 87 -6.49 10.60 -0.06
CA ALA A 87 -5.61 9.74 -0.85
C ALA A 87 -4.13 10.10 -0.67
N MET A 88 -3.80 11.39 -0.55
CA MET A 88 -2.43 11.83 -0.27
C MET A 88 -1.98 11.35 1.11
N VAL A 89 -2.86 11.39 2.11
CA VAL A 89 -2.59 10.86 3.45
C VAL A 89 -2.33 9.36 3.41
N VAL A 90 -3.23 8.57 2.79
CA VAL A 90 -3.07 7.11 2.74
C VAL A 90 -1.81 6.71 1.98
N SER A 91 -1.56 7.31 0.81
CA SER A 91 -0.34 7.06 0.03
C SER A 91 0.94 7.43 0.79
N SER A 92 0.93 8.58 1.50
CA SER A 92 2.08 8.99 2.31
C SER A 92 2.30 8.08 3.52
N ALA A 93 1.22 7.56 4.10
CA ALA A 93 1.28 6.62 5.22
C ALA A 93 1.83 5.26 4.77
N ASP A 94 1.38 4.75 3.62
CA ASP A 94 1.87 3.50 3.02
C ASP A 94 3.38 3.57 2.73
N GLU A 95 3.83 4.63 2.04
CA GLU A 95 5.26 4.87 1.78
C GLU A 95 6.07 5.09 3.08
N LEU A 96 5.47 5.68 4.11
CA LEU A 96 6.13 5.80 5.42
C LEU A 96 6.28 4.44 6.10
N ASP A 97 5.25 3.60 6.09
CA ASP A 97 5.29 2.26 6.67
C ASP A 97 6.36 1.40 5.99
N PHE A 98 6.43 1.43 4.66
CA PHE A 98 7.52 0.80 3.90
C PHE A 98 8.91 1.27 4.35
N ARG A 99 9.12 2.58 4.48
CA ARG A 99 10.42 3.13 4.91
C ARG A 99 10.77 2.74 6.34
N VAL A 100 9.79 2.67 7.24
CA VAL A 100 9.98 2.22 8.63
C VAL A 100 10.30 0.72 8.67
N PHE A 101 9.63 -0.09 7.85
CA PHE A 101 9.96 -1.51 7.68
C PHE A 101 11.41 -1.68 7.21
N CYS A 102 11.84 -0.96 6.17
CA CYS A 102 13.21 -0.99 5.68
C CYS A 102 14.23 -0.57 6.75
N TRP A 103 13.92 0.45 7.57
CA TRP A 103 14.76 0.82 8.70
C TRP A 103 14.91 -0.36 9.67
N LYS A 104 13.80 -0.94 10.13
CA LYS A 104 13.79 -2.07 11.09
C LYS A 104 14.62 -3.25 10.57
N ASP A 105 14.41 -3.63 9.31
CA ASP A 105 15.12 -4.74 8.70
C ASP A 105 16.62 -4.45 8.55
N SER A 106 16.99 -3.23 8.16
CA SER A 106 18.38 -2.82 7.94
C SER A 106 19.20 -2.67 9.22
N VAL A 107 18.56 -2.44 10.37
CA VAL A 107 19.26 -2.21 11.64
C VAL A 107 19.27 -3.42 12.58
N LYS A 108 18.48 -4.46 12.30
CA LYS A 108 18.23 -5.57 13.24
C LYS A 108 19.49 -6.34 13.67
N ASP A 109 20.50 -6.41 12.81
CA ASP A 109 21.75 -7.16 13.04
C ASP A 109 22.96 -6.24 13.30
N LEU A 110 22.75 -4.93 13.46
CA LEU A 110 23.82 -3.97 13.73
C LEU A 110 24.28 -4.04 15.19
N THR A 111 25.58 -3.89 15.40
CA THR A 111 26.21 -3.81 16.73
C THR A 111 26.47 -2.35 17.14
N GLU A 112 26.79 -2.11 18.41
CA GLU A 112 27.18 -0.77 18.91
C GLU A 112 28.38 -0.19 18.15
N ASP A 113 29.35 -1.04 17.77
CA ASP A 113 30.52 -0.65 16.98
C ASP A 113 30.20 -0.39 15.50
N GLN A 114 29.00 -0.77 15.03
CA GLN A 114 28.54 -0.59 13.65
C GLN A 114 27.12 0.01 13.62
N PRO A 115 26.93 1.27 14.08
CA PRO A 115 25.59 1.83 14.27
C PRO A 115 24.90 2.24 12.96
N ILE A 116 25.56 2.15 11.80
CA ILE A 116 25.01 2.58 10.51
C ILE A 116 24.88 1.39 9.56
N SER A 117 23.71 1.23 8.95
CA SER A 117 23.43 0.18 7.98
C SER A 117 24.19 0.37 6.66
N GLN A 118 24.21 -0.69 5.85
CA GLN A 118 24.55 -0.57 4.43
C GLN A 118 23.53 0.33 3.70
N TRP A 119 23.91 0.79 2.50
CA TRP A 119 23.01 1.59 1.65
C TRP A 119 21.78 0.78 1.23
N HIS A 120 20.59 1.32 1.49
CA HIS A 120 19.33 0.69 1.10
C HIS A 120 18.81 1.33 -0.21
N PRO A 121 18.85 0.61 -1.35
CA PRO A 121 18.59 1.20 -2.66
C PRO A 121 17.15 1.71 -2.82
N ALA A 122 16.16 0.99 -2.30
CA ALA A 122 14.75 1.37 -2.46
C ALA A 122 14.36 2.63 -1.68
N THR A 123 15.11 2.99 -0.64
CA THR A 123 14.85 4.19 0.18
C THR A 123 15.89 5.28 -0.02
N GLY A 124 16.94 5.00 -0.79
CA GLY A 124 18.02 5.93 -1.13
C GLY A 124 18.76 6.48 0.08
N ARG A 125 19.00 5.65 1.12
CA ARG A 125 19.68 6.10 2.35
C ARG A 125 20.38 4.97 3.10
N ARG A 126 21.27 5.35 4.01
CA ARG A 126 21.69 4.50 5.14
C ARG A 126 20.81 4.80 6.34
N PHE A 127 20.67 3.83 7.22
CA PHE A 127 19.91 3.96 8.45
C PHE A 127 20.84 3.95 9.66
N TRP A 128 20.52 4.77 10.65
CA TRP A 128 21.25 4.84 11.90
C TRP A 128 20.44 4.11 12.99
N ASN A 129 21.08 3.14 13.64
CA ASN A 129 20.62 2.48 14.85
C ASN A 129 21.18 3.25 16.06
N ARG A 130 20.29 3.80 16.87
CA ARG A 130 20.61 4.67 18.00
C ARG A 130 20.04 4.11 19.29
#